data_AF-A0A7C6P987-F1
#
_entry.id   AF-A0A7C6P987-F1
#
_cell.length_a   1.000
_cell.length_b   1.000
_cell.length_c   1.000
_cell.angle_alpha   90.00
_cell.angle_beta   90.00
_cell.angle_gamma   90.00
#
_symmetry.space_group_name_H-M   'P 1'
#
loop_
_entity.id
_entity.type
_entity.pdbx_description
1 polymer ?
#
loop_
_entity_poly.entity_id
_entity_poly.type
_entity_poly.pdbx_seq_one_letter_code
_entity_poly.pdbx_strand_id
1 'polypeptide(L)'
;MIFNKFRNLEETLNYNDFYWTNLAVNNNKKEAIMFDYNLLGIGFRYNDIRNVCSSLSEEAGKVFIEEYGVINENEKIIDDGISPLVTLIFAYIRSKFPNWAKESLATIYNGELEKAIEKILDLN
;
A
#
# COMPACT_ATOMS: atom_id res chain seq x y z
N MET A 1 -5.42 -13.44 17.20
CA MET A 1 -4.86 -13.74 15.87
C MET A 1 -5.11 -12.51 15.00
N ILE A 2 -4.10 -12.03 14.27
CA ILE A 2 -4.06 -10.74 13.54
C ILE A 2 -5.39 -10.30 12.90
N PHE A 3 -6.17 -11.23 12.34
CA PHE A 3 -7.50 -10.95 11.76
C PHE A 3 -8.48 -10.20 12.65
N ASN A 4 -8.39 -10.35 13.98
CA ASN A 4 -9.26 -9.63 14.90
C ASN A 4 -8.90 -8.13 15.00
N LYS A 5 -7.67 -7.74 14.66
CA LYS A 5 -7.22 -6.34 14.66
C LYS A 5 -7.84 -5.52 13.51
N PHE A 6 -8.38 -6.20 12.50
CA PHE A 6 -9.03 -5.57 11.34
C PHE A 6 -10.50 -5.20 11.57
N ARG A 7 -11.18 -5.86 12.51
CA ARG A 7 -12.66 -5.86 12.59
C ARG A 7 -13.29 -4.51 12.90
N ASN A 8 -12.52 -3.59 13.47
CA ASN A 8 -13.01 -2.26 13.86
C ASN A 8 -12.55 -1.15 12.91
N LEU A 9 -11.81 -1.50 11.86
CA LEU A 9 -11.36 -0.54 10.86
C LEU A 9 -12.40 -0.44 9.75
N GLU A 10 -12.52 0.77 9.22
CA GLU A 10 -13.42 1.06 8.11
C GLU A 10 -12.87 0.44 6.82
N GLU A 11 -13.70 -0.36 6.17
CA GLU A 11 -13.43 -0.88 4.84
C GLU A 11 -13.95 0.08 3.78
N THR A 12 -13.12 0.37 2.79
CA THR A 12 -13.41 1.26 1.66
C THR A 12 -13.26 0.53 0.34
N LEU A 13 -13.85 1.07 -0.72
CA LEU A 13 -13.53 0.67 -2.07
C LEU A 13 -12.18 1.24 -2.45
N ASN A 14 -11.24 0.36 -2.78
CA ASN A 14 -9.88 0.68 -3.15
C ASN A 14 -9.64 0.39 -4.62
N TYR A 15 -8.81 1.22 -5.24
CA TYR A 15 -8.28 1.04 -6.59
C TYR A 15 -7.24 -0.09 -6.64
N ASN A 16 -6.48 -0.31 -5.56
CA ASN A 16 -5.47 -1.35 -5.32
C ASN A 16 -4.23 -1.35 -6.23
N ASP A 17 -4.25 -0.63 -7.35
CA ASP A 17 -3.10 -0.45 -8.26
C ASP A 17 -2.84 1.03 -8.58
N PHE A 18 -2.98 1.91 -7.57
CA PHE A 18 -2.96 3.36 -7.76
C PHE A 18 -1.55 3.82 -8.16
N TYR A 19 -1.27 3.74 -9.46
CA TYR A 19 0.05 3.94 -10.03
C TYR A 19 -0.02 4.81 -11.29
N TRP A 20 1.06 5.55 -11.57
CA TRP A 20 1.07 6.57 -12.62
C TRP A 20 0.83 6.03 -14.04
N THR A 21 1.08 4.74 -14.30
CA THR A 21 0.78 4.13 -15.60
C THR A 21 -0.72 4.02 -15.87
N ASN A 22 -1.55 4.07 -14.82
CA ASN A 22 -3.00 3.97 -14.90
C ASN A 22 -3.69 5.35 -14.86
N LEU A 23 -2.91 6.43 -15.02
CA LEU A 23 -3.36 7.82 -15.03
C LEU A 23 -3.32 8.38 -16.47
N ALA A 24 -4.46 8.89 -16.93
CA ALA A 24 -4.52 9.73 -18.13
C ALA A 24 -4.65 11.20 -17.70
N VAL A 25 -3.66 12.02 -18.05
CA VAL A 25 -3.58 13.44 -17.67
C VAL A 25 -3.98 14.31 -18.86
N ASN A 26 -4.80 15.33 -18.63
CA ASN A 26 -5.18 16.28 -19.67
C ASN A 26 -3.97 17.12 -20.15
N ASN A 27 -4.08 17.74 -21.34
CA ASN A 27 -2.94 18.45 -21.95
C ASN A 27 -2.41 19.62 -21.10
N ASN A 28 -3.27 20.27 -20.29
CA ASN A 28 -2.87 21.37 -19.42
C ASN A 28 -2.34 20.92 -18.04
N LYS A 29 -2.32 19.60 -17.78
CA LYS A 29 -1.85 18.96 -16.54
C LYS A 29 -2.60 19.38 -15.28
N LYS A 30 -3.85 19.80 -15.40
CA LYS A 30 -4.71 20.21 -14.28
C LYS A 30 -5.72 19.16 -13.86
N GLU A 31 -6.01 18.20 -14.73
CA GLU A 31 -7.00 17.16 -14.48
C GLU A 31 -6.43 15.82 -14.91
N ALA A 32 -6.81 14.78 -14.18
CA ALA A 32 -6.45 13.41 -14.52
C ALA A 32 -7.63 12.48 -14.26
N ILE A 33 -7.66 11.37 -14.98
CA ILE A 33 -8.60 10.28 -14.78
C ILE A 33 -7.82 8.98 -14.61
N MET A 34 -8.28 8.13 -13.68
CA MET A 34 -7.81 6.76 -13.55
C MET A 34 -8.53 5.87 -14.58
N PHE A 35 -7.85 4.88 -15.12
CA PHE A 35 -8.46 3.80 -15.94
C PHE A 35 -7.95 2.44 -15.44
N ASP A 36 -8.27 1.31 -16.07
CA ASP A 36 -7.85 -0.03 -15.64
C ASP A 36 -8.29 -0.44 -14.21
N TYR A 37 -9.60 -0.62 -14.04
CA TYR A 37 -10.23 -0.92 -12.75
C TYR A 37 -10.24 -2.42 -12.39
N ASN A 38 -9.42 -3.24 -13.04
CA ASN A 38 -9.48 -4.70 -12.90
C ASN A 38 -9.11 -5.21 -11.49
N LEU A 39 -8.44 -4.38 -10.69
CA LEU A 39 -8.01 -4.70 -9.33
C LEU A 39 -8.86 -4.02 -8.24
N LEU A 40 -9.97 -3.37 -8.60
CA LEU A 40 -10.90 -2.81 -7.61
C LEU A 40 -11.29 -3.85 -6.55
N GLY A 41 -11.27 -3.44 -5.29
CA GLY A 41 -11.59 -4.34 -4.18
C GLY A 41 -11.88 -3.60 -2.89
N ILE A 42 -12.33 -4.34 -1.88
CA ILE A 42 -12.60 -3.80 -0.56
C ILE A 42 -11.34 -3.94 0.31
N GLY A 43 -10.95 -2.86 0.99
CA GLY A 43 -9.77 -2.84 1.86
C GLY A 43 -9.64 -1.52 2.62
N PHE A 44 -8.49 -1.27 3.23
CA PHE A 44 -8.23 -0.01 3.94
C PHE A 44 -7.77 1.07 2.97
N ARG A 45 -8.26 2.29 3.13
CA ARG A 45 -7.89 3.44 2.29
C ARG A 45 -6.37 3.64 2.19
N TYR A 46 -5.64 3.34 3.27
CA TYR A 46 -4.18 3.50 3.29
C TYR A 46 -3.45 2.70 2.20
N ASN A 47 -4.00 1.58 1.71
CA ASN A 47 -3.37 0.82 0.63
C ASN A 47 -3.18 1.66 -0.64
N ASP A 48 -4.19 2.44 -1.03
CA ASP A 48 -4.09 3.32 -2.20
C ASP A 48 -3.16 4.51 -1.95
N ILE A 49 -3.15 5.05 -0.71
CA ILE A 49 -2.22 6.11 -0.30
C ILE A 49 -0.77 5.62 -0.42
N ARG A 50 -0.47 4.42 0.09
CA ARG A 50 0.87 3.81 -0.04
C ARG A 50 1.25 3.61 -1.49
N ASN A 51 0.35 3.07 -2.31
CA ASN A 51 0.62 2.82 -3.73
C ASN A 51 0.95 4.11 -4.49
N VAL A 52 0.14 5.16 -4.35
CA VAL A 52 0.40 6.42 -5.04
C VAL A 52 1.69 7.06 -4.54
N CYS A 53 1.90 7.13 -3.21
CA CYS A 53 3.12 7.70 -2.64
C CYS A 53 4.39 6.95 -3.03
N SER A 54 4.33 5.62 -3.23
CA SER A 54 5.48 4.83 -3.70
C SER A 54 5.95 5.21 -5.11
N SER A 55 5.08 5.86 -5.90
CA SER A 55 5.36 6.30 -7.26
C SER A 55 5.77 7.77 -7.37
N LEU A 56 5.54 8.55 -6.31
CA LEU A 56 5.79 9.98 -6.27
C LEU A 56 7.21 10.28 -5.78
N SER A 57 7.70 11.48 -6.10
CA SER A 57 8.86 12.04 -5.38
C SER A 57 8.46 12.32 -3.93
N GLU A 58 9.46 12.48 -3.05
CA GLU A 58 9.21 12.80 -1.64
C GLU A 58 8.38 14.09 -1.48
N GLU A 59 8.68 15.13 -2.26
CA GLU A 59 7.96 16.41 -2.23
C GLU A 59 6.52 16.27 -2.71
N ALA A 60 6.31 15.54 -3.82
CA ALA A 60 4.97 15.30 -4.35
C ALA A 60 4.14 14.42 -3.42
N GLY A 61 4.76 13.43 -2.77
CA GLY A 61 4.12 12.58 -1.77
C GLY A 61 3.65 13.38 -0.55
N LYS A 62 4.46 14.33 -0.07
CA LYS A 62 4.06 15.23 1.04
C LYS A 62 2.83 16.06 0.67
N VAL A 63 2.85 16.71 -0.50
CA VAL A 63 1.70 17.50 -0.99
C VAL A 63 0.45 16.61 -1.17
N PHE A 64 0.61 15.38 -1.69
CA PHE A 64 -0.50 14.46 -1.83
C PHE A 64 -1.15 14.13 -0.48
N ILE A 65 -0.34 13.81 0.55
CA ILE A 65 -0.85 13.48 1.88
C ILE A 65 -1.52 14.70 2.53
N GLU A 66 -0.94 15.88 2.38
CA GLU A 66 -1.50 17.14 2.91
C GLU A 66 -2.90 17.42 2.32
N GLU A 67 -3.08 17.23 1.01
CA GLU A 67 -4.36 17.43 0.32
C GLU A 67 -5.36 16.27 0.53
N TYR A 68 -4.87 15.04 0.65
CA TYR A 68 -5.72 13.87 0.92
C TYR A 68 -6.33 13.96 2.32
N GLY A 69 -5.56 14.42 3.31
CA GLY A 69 -5.99 14.63 4.68
C GLY A 69 -5.53 13.55 5.65
N VAL A 70 -6.34 13.31 6.70
CA VAL A 70 -5.95 12.49 7.86
C VAL A 70 -5.72 11.03 7.46
N ILE A 71 -4.53 10.52 7.75
CA ILE A 71 -4.20 9.10 7.65
C ILE A 71 -4.59 8.39 8.95
N ASN A 72 -5.24 7.23 8.82
CA ASN A 72 -5.50 6.35 9.95
C ASN A 72 -4.24 5.54 10.25
N GLU A 73 -3.56 5.88 11.35
CA GLU A 73 -2.31 5.22 11.75
C GLU A 73 -2.46 3.72 12.00
N ASN A 74 -3.64 3.24 12.43
CA ASN A 74 -3.85 1.80 12.61
C ASN A 74 -3.85 1.08 11.26
N GLU A 75 -4.49 1.66 10.23
CA GLU A 75 -4.45 1.11 8.87
C GLU A 75 -3.01 1.07 8.34
N LYS A 76 -2.23 2.13 8.59
CA LYS A 76 -0.82 2.20 8.22
C LYS A 76 0.01 1.12 8.90
N ILE A 77 -0.09 0.97 10.22
CA ILE A 77 0.65 -0.06 10.98
C ILE A 77 0.33 -1.46 10.44
N ILE A 78 -0.93 -1.69 10.10
CA ILE A 78 -1.37 -2.94 9.49
C ILE A 78 -0.77 -3.15 8.10
N ASP A 79 -0.87 -2.15 7.23
CA ASP A 79 -0.33 -2.24 5.88
C ASP A 79 1.19 -2.48 5.90
N ASP A 80 1.93 -1.75 6.74
CA ASP A 80 3.39 -1.87 6.90
C ASP A 80 3.84 -3.32 7.18
N GLY A 81 3.03 -4.11 7.90
CA GLY A 81 3.31 -5.54 8.14
C GLY A 81 2.73 -6.49 7.10
N ILE A 82 1.53 -6.22 6.57
CA ILE A 82 0.83 -7.12 5.65
C ILE A 82 1.33 -6.97 4.21
N SER A 83 1.62 -5.77 3.75
CA SER A 83 2.04 -5.51 2.37
C SER A 83 3.32 -6.26 1.98
N PRO A 84 4.41 -6.28 2.78
CA PRO A 84 5.59 -7.07 2.45
C PRO A 84 5.28 -8.56 2.36
N LEU A 85 4.42 -9.10 3.23
CA LEU A 85 3.99 -10.50 3.17
C LEU A 85 3.24 -10.81 1.87
N VAL A 86 2.26 -9.98 1.51
CA VAL A 86 1.48 -10.12 0.28
C VAL A 86 2.40 -10.04 -0.94
N THR A 87 3.33 -9.07 -0.94
CA THR A 87 4.35 -8.90 -1.98
C THR A 87 5.18 -10.17 -2.16
N LEU A 88 5.64 -10.77 -1.06
CA LEU A 88 6.41 -12.01 -1.08
C LEU A 88 5.60 -13.22 -1.56
N ILE A 89 4.33 -13.34 -1.17
CA ILE A 89 3.43 -14.39 -1.66
C ILE A 89 3.31 -14.29 -3.19
N PHE A 90 3.05 -13.09 -3.72
CA PHE A 90 2.95 -12.87 -5.16
C PHE A 90 4.28 -13.06 -5.89
N ALA A 91 5.41 -12.79 -5.24
CA ALA A 91 6.73 -13.03 -5.79
C ALA A 91 7.06 -14.52 -5.89
N TYR A 92 6.68 -15.29 -4.87
CA TYR A 92 6.97 -16.72 -4.76
C TYR A 92 6.25 -17.56 -5.83
N ILE A 93 5.04 -17.16 -6.23
CA ILE A 93 4.29 -17.87 -7.29
C ILE A 93 4.84 -17.64 -8.70
N ARG A 94 5.83 -16.76 -8.88
CA ARG A 94 6.44 -16.49 -10.19
C ARG A 94 7.54 -17.51 -10.49
N SER A 95 7.74 -17.82 -11.77
CA SER A 95 8.80 -18.73 -12.22
C SER A 95 10.21 -18.23 -11.91
N LYS A 96 10.38 -16.91 -11.77
CA LYS A 96 11.61 -16.25 -11.33
C LYS A 96 11.26 -15.20 -10.30
N PHE A 97 12.04 -15.12 -9.23
CA PHE A 97 11.83 -14.11 -8.19
C PHE A 97 12.03 -12.70 -8.78
N PRO A 98 11.01 -11.82 -8.71
CA PRO A 98 11.05 -10.52 -9.35
C PRO A 98 11.87 -9.49 -8.57
N ASN A 99 12.41 -8.50 -9.28
CA ASN A 99 13.20 -7.43 -8.66
C ASN A 99 12.39 -6.57 -7.68
N TRP A 100 11.11 -6.31 -7.97
CA TRP A 100 10.24 -5.49 -7.12
C TRP A 100 9.99 -6.11 -5.73
N ALA A 101 10.21 -7.41 -5.56
CA ALA A 101 10.03 -8.09 -4.27
C ALA A 101 11.30 -8.15 -3.42
N LYS A 102 12.43 -7.66 -3.93
CA LYS A 102 13.73 -7.76 -3.23
C LYS A 102 13.75 -6.95 -1.94
N GLU A 103 13.09 -5.80 -1.92
CA GLU A 103 12.99 -4.96 -0.72
C GLU A 103 12.19 -5.68 0.37
N SER A 104 11.01 -6.21 0.05
CA SER A 104 10.23 -7.03 0.99
C SER A 104 10.96 -8.30 1.44
N LEU A 105 11.85 -8.85 0.62
CA LEU A 105 12.69 -9.98 1.05
C LEU A 105 13.77 -9.52 2.04
N ALA A 106 14.37 -8.36 1.82
CA ALA A 106 15.36 -7.79 2.73
C ALA A 106 14.76 -7.54 4.13
N THR A 107 13.49 -7.14 4.22
CA THR A 107 12.80 -6.93 5.50
C THR A 107 12.69 -8.19 6.37
N ILE A 108 12.76 -9.39 5.76
CA ILE A 108 12.84 -10.65 6.51
C ILE A 108 14.22 -10.79 7.16
N TYR A 109 15.28 -10.59 6.37
CA TYR A 109 16.64 -10.83 6.83
C TYR A 109 17.14 -9.82 7.86
N ASN A 110 16.63 -8.58 7.81
CA ASN A 110 16.99 -7.52 8.76
C ASN A 110 16.03 -7.44 9.98
N GLY A 111 14.99 -8.29 10.04
CA GLY A 111 14.00 -8.35 11.12
C GLY A 111 12.98 -7.21 11.14
N GLU A 112 12.92 -6.35 10.11
CA GLU A 112 11.92 -5.27 10.03
C GLU A 112 10.51 -5.82 9.89
N LEU A 113 10.34 -6.92 9.14
CA LEU A 113 9.04 -7.54 8.99
C LEU A 113 8.51 -8.11 10.31
N GLU A 114 9.37 -8.77 11.09
CA GLU A 114 9.00 -9.28 12.42
C GLU A 114 8.50 -8.15 13.31
N LYS A 115 9.25 -7.05 13.41
CA LYS A 115 8.86 -5.86 14.18
C LYS A 115 7.55 -5.24 13.68
N ALA A 116 7.31 -5.22 12.37
CA ALA A 116 6.06 -4.72 11.81
C ALA A 116 4.87 -5.60 12.22
N ILE A 117 5.04 -6.92 12.21
CA ILE A 117 4.01 -7.87 12.67
C ILE A 117 3.76 -7.75 14.19
N GLU A 118 4.80 -7.59 15.00
CA GLU A 118 4.66 -7.35 16.44
C GLU A 118 3.81 -6.09 16.72
N LYS A 119 4.08 -4.99 16.01
CA LYS A 119 3.27 -3.76 16.13
C LYS A 119 1.79 -3.99 15.84
N ILE A 120 1.46 -4.84 14.86
CA ILE A 120 0.06 -5.20 14.56
C ILE A 120 -0.55 -5.98 15.73
N LEU A 121 0.20 -6.90 16.34
CA LEU A 121 -0.28 -7.69 17.47
C LEU A 121 -0.55 -6.81 18.71
N ASP A 122 0.23 -5.75 18.88
CA ASP A 122 0.14 -4.79 19.99
C ASP A 122 -0.92 -3.70 19.80
N LEU A 123 -1.54 -3.56 18.61
CA LEU A 123 -2.68 -2.66 18.41
C LEU A 123 -3.82 -3.04 19.35
N ASN A 124 -4.40 -2.11 20.10
CA ASN A 124 -5.49 -2.42 21.05
C ASN A 124 -6.82 -2.75 20.36
#